data_AF-A0A928JIE0-F1
#
_entry.id   AF-A0A928JIE0-F1
#
_cell.length_a   1.000
_cell.length_b   1.000
_cell.length_c   1.000
_cell.angle_alpha   90.00
_cell.angle_beta   90.00
_cell.angle_gamma   90.00
#
_symmetry.space_group_name_H-M   'P 1'
#
loop_
_entity.id
_entity.type
_entity.pdbx_description
1 polymer ?
#
loop_
_entity_poly.entity_id
_entity_poly.type
_entity_poly.pdbx_seq_one_letter_code
_entity_poly.pdbx_strand_id
1 'polypeptide(L)'
;MANIKCVDVSEWQGNIDWKKVYKAGYTCAILRAGFGRYASQKDKCFDANYKNAKAAGVRLGAYWYSYAVDKADAIKEAKACISILKGKSFELPVFFDMEENSMKKLGKKTLTEMAKAFCDTLKSAGYRAGVYSNLDWFTNYLDYNSLKKLYPIWYAQYYKEAQMDCDIWQYSSTGKVSGISGNVDMNIIYNSSVIKSEEAKTTQTEKKEETPLLETAALQVLLRIALDLKVVKTNVTPVNNIKGRLTNAAIIEAREFMGYKNPTSDVDMDFICSLDKALREKLALLASGDVNGDGKVDIKDATQIQRKVAGF
;
A
#
# COMPACT_ATOMS: atom_id res chain seq x y z
N MET A 1 6.36 18.24 -17.61
CA MET A 1 6.41 17.83 -16.19
C MET A 1 5.30 18.53 -15.45
N ALA A 2 4.66 17.87 -14.49
CA ALA A 2 3.66 18.53 -13.66
C ALA A 2 4.39 19.54 -12.74
N ASN A 3 3.77 20.67 -12.40
CA ASN A 3 4.29 21.62 -11.42
C ASN A 3 3.26 21.78 -10.30
N ILE A 4 3.01 20.69 -9.56
CA ILE A 4 1.99 20.67 -8.51
C ILE A 4 2.61 21.16 -7.21
N LYS A 5 2.05 22.22 -6.65
CA LYS A 5 2.49 22.78 -5.37
C LYS A 5 2.12 21.85 -4.22
N CYS A 6 3.11 21.58 -3.37
CA CYS A 6 2.99 20.74 -2.19
C CYS A 6 3.69 21.44 -1.01
N VAL A 7 3.20 21.21 0.20
CA VAL A 7 3.90 21.60 1.44
C VAL A 7 4.26 20.35 2.23
N ASP A 8 5.30 20.40 3.02
CA ASP A 8 5.51 19.41 4.08
C ASP A 8 5.48 20.09 5.45
N VAL A 9 4.88 19.40 6.42
CA VAL A 9 4.56 19.98 7.72
C VAL A 9 4.68 18.95 8.84
N SER A 10 4.86 19.46 10.05
CA SER A 10 4.97 18.70 11.29
C SER A 10 4.28 19.46 12.42
N GLU A 11 4.51 19.03 13.67
CA GLU A 11 4.12 19.81 14.85
C GLU A 11 4.70 21.24 14.89
N TRP A 12 5.81 21.50 14.18
CA TRP A 12 6.46 22.81 14.15
C TRP A 12 5.63 23.91 13.46
N GLN A 13 4.71 23.53 12.56
CA GLN A 13 3.80 24.47 11.92
C GLN A 13 2.53 24.73 12.76
N GLY A 14 2.37 24.05 13.90
CA GLY A 14 1.26 24.24 14.82
C GLY A 14 -0.11 23.95 14.19
N ASN A 15 -1.10 24.79 14.53
CA ASN A 15 -2.45 24.67 14.00
C ASN A 15 -2.55 25.26 12.58
N ILE A 16 -3.03 24.46 11.63
CA ILE A 16 -3.11 24.81 10.21
C ILE A 16 -4.57 24.93 9.76
N ASP A 17 -4.90 26.04 9.10
CA ASP A 17 -6.16 26.23 8.37
C ASP A 17 -6.05 25.63 6.96
N TRP A 18 -6.32 24.33 6.87
CA TRP A 18 -6.17 23.55 5.65
C TRP A 18 -7.08 24.00 4.49
N LYS A 19 -8.22 24.64 4.78
CA LYS A 19 -9.09 25.21 3.74
C LYS A 19 -8.40 26.39 3.05
N LYS A 20 -7.72 27.25 3.82
CA LYS A 20 -6.90 28.33 3.26
C LYS A 20 -5.69 27.81 2.49
N VAL A 21 -5.03 26.76 2.99
CA VAL A 21 -3.91 26.11 2.30
C VAL A 21 -4.35 25.58 0.93
N TYR A 22 -5.46 24.85 0.87
CA TYR A 22 -6.02 24.35 -0.38
C TYR A 22 -6.40 25.50 -1.34
N LYS A 23 -7.09 26.53 -0.84
CA LYS A 23 -7.47 27.72 -1.63
C LYS A 23 -6.25 28.50 -2.15
N ALA A 24 -5.12 28.44 -1.46
CA ALA A 24 -3.85 29.03 -1.90
C ALA A 24 -3.15 28.19 -3.00
N GLY A 25 -3.75 27.08 -3.45
CA GLY A 25 -3.27 26.24 -4.54
C GLY A 25 -2.37 25.08 -4.12
N TYR A 26 -2.19 24.87 -2.81
CA TYR A 26 -1.43 23.73 -2.27
C TYR A 26 -2.38 22.53 -2.11
N THR A 27 -2.50 21.75 -3.19
CA THR A 27 -3.44 20.61 -3.28
C THR A 27 -2.83 19.29 -2.80
N CYS A 28 -1.56 19.31 -2.40
CA CYS A 28 -0.81 18.19 -1.89
C CYS A 28 -0.09 18.58 -0.58
N ALA A 29 0.04 17.64 0.35
CA ALA A 29 0.89 17.81 1.52
C ALA A 29 1.55 16.49 1.97
N ILE A 30 2.77 16.56 2.49
CA ILE A 30 3.48 15.43 3.12
C ILE A 30 3.59 15.70 4.63
N LEU A 31 2.99 14.85 5.45
CA LEU A 31 2.89 15.08 6.90
C LEU A 31 3.93 14.27 7.67
N ARG A 32 4.61 14.86 8.65
CA ARG A 32 5.43 14.06 9.58
C ARG A 32 4.53 13.11 10.35
N ALA A 33 4.70 11.81 10.17
CA ALA A 33 3.98 10.81 10.95
C ALA A 33 4.65 10.58 12.32
N GLY A 34 5.96 10.69 12.36
CA GLY A 34 6.76 10.52 13.58
C GLY A 34 8.24 10.39 13.24
N PHE A 35 8.99 9.89 14.21
CA PHE A 35 10.43 9.76 14.12
C PHE A 35 10.96 8.60 14.97
N GLY A 36 12.17 8.14 14.70
CA GLY A 36 12.81 7.10 15.52
C GLY A 36 12.10 5.75 15.47
N ARG A 37 12.21 4.96 16.55
CA ARG A 37 11.87 3.52 16.55
C ARG A 37 10.64 3.15 17.38
N TYR A 38 9.99 4.11 18.03
CA TYR A 38 8.89 3.86 18.95
C TYR A 38 7.60 4.56 18.50
N ALA A 39 6.46 3.91 18.67
CA ALA A 39 5.15 4.52 18.38
C ALA A 39 4.84 5.74 19.26
N SER A 40 5.47 5.87 20.43
CA SER A 40 5.39 7.06 21.29
C SER A 40 6.04 8.30 20.66
N GLN A 41 6.86 8.13 19.63
CA GLN A 41 7.50 9.20 18.86
C GLN A 41 6.65 9.62 17.65
N LYS A 42 5.33 9.39 17.72
CA LYS A 42 4.35 9.97 16.79
C LYS A 42 4.40 11.49 16.90
N ASP A 43 4.37 12.17 15.75
CA ASP A 43 4.25 13.63 15.71
C ASP A 43 2.90 14.06 16.32
N LYS A 44 2.94 15.06 17.22
CA LYS A 44 1.76 15.46 18.00
C LYS A 44 0.64 16.05 17.16
N CYS A 45 0.96 16.62 16.01
CA CYS A 45 0.00 17.24 15.10
C CYS A 45 -0.44 16.31 13.96
N PHE A 46 0.17 15.13 13.79
CA PHE A 46 -0.10 14.23 12.66
C PHE A 46 -1.58 13.90 12.48
N ASP A 47 -2.27 13.44 13.52
CA ASP A 47 -3.68 13.02 13.40
C ASP A 47 -4.61 14.21 13.09
N ALA A 48 -4.35 15.37 13.69
CA ALA A 48 -5.12 16.59 13.42
C ALA A 48 -4.88 17.09 11.99
N ASN A 49 -3.62 17.12 11.55
CA ASN A 49 -3.25 17.50 10.19
C ASN A 49 -3.85 16.54 9.17
N TYR A 50 -3.71 15.22 9.38
CA TYR A 50 -4.28 14.22 8.49
C TYR A 50 -5.80 14.41 8.33
N LYS A 51 -6.54 14.49 9.45
CA LYS A 51 -7.99 14.65 9.43
C LYS A 51 -8.41 15.94 8.72
N ASN A 52 -7.82 17.07 9.09
CA ASN A 52 -8.26 18.38 8.61
C ASN A 52 -7.83 18.63 7.16
N ALA A 53 -6.66 18.14 6.75
CA ALA A 53 -6.18 18.24 5.37
C ALA A 53 -7.02 17.36 4.42
N LYS A 54 -7.32 16.10 4.80
CA LYS A 54 -8.23 15.24 4.02
C LYS A 54 -9.61 15.89 3.87
N ALA A 55 -10.16 16.45 4.95
CA ALA A 55 -11.45 17.14 4.91
C ALA A 55 -11.46 18.39 4.00
N ALA A 56 -10.29 19.02 3.81
CA ALA A 56 -10.11 20.13 2.88
C ALA A 56 -9.84 19.70 1.43
N GLY A 57 -9.79 18.40 1.14
CA GLY A 57 -9.49 17.87 -0.20
C GLY A 57 -8.01 17.84 -0.56
N VAL A 58 -7.11 18.05 0.41
CA VAL A 58 -5.66 17.96 0.18
C VAL A 58 -5.25 16.49 0.07
N ARG A 59 -4.50 16.16 -0.98
CA ARG A 59 -3.94 14.83 -1.21
C ARG A 59 -2.72 14.63 -0.34
N LEU A 60 -2.65 13.51 0.40
CA LEU A 60 -1.68 13.35 1.48
C LEU A 60 -0.63 12.29 1.21
N GLY A 61 0.59 12.59 1.63
CA GLY A 61 1.67 11.65 1.91
C GLY A 61 2.09 11.76 3.37
N ALA A 62 3.09 10.98 3.75
CA ALA A 62 3.68 11.08 5.07
C ALA A 62 5.20 10.96 5.01
N TYR A 63 5.89 11.34 6.08
CA TYR A 63 7.31 11.04 6.24
C TYR A 63 7.64 10.58 7.65
N TRP A 64 8.77 9.88 7.77
CA TRP A 64 9.31 9.38 9.02
C TRP A 64 10.77 9.75 9.15
N TYR A 65 11.09 10.61 10.12
CA TYR A 65 12.45 11.08 10.37
C TYR A 65 13.27 9.98 11.05
N SER A 66 14.43 9.65 10.46
CA SER A 66 15.22 8.51 10.89
C SER A 66 16.28 8.85 11.94
N TYR A 67 16.41 7.97 12.93
CA TYR A 67 17.57 7.87 13.83
C TYR A 67 18.17 6.44 13.78
N ALA A 68 17.92 5.70 12.70
CA ALA A 68 18.39 4.33 12.57
C ALA A 68 19.93 4.29 12.46
N VAL A 69 20.55 3.27 13.03
CA VAL A 69 22.02 3.08 12.95
C VAL A 69 22.43 1.86 12.15
N ASP A 70 21.47 1.04 11.73
CA ASP A 70 21.66 -0.11 10.87
C ASP A 70 20.34 -0.49 10.18
N LYS A 71 20.40 -1.54 9.35
CA LYS A 71 19.24 -2.08 8.63
C LYS A 71 18.14 -2.58 9.57
N ALA A 72 18.49 -3.19 10.70
CA ALA A 72 17.50 -3.74 11.63
C ALA A 72 16.73 -2.64 12.34
N ASP A 73 17.40 -1.54 12.70
CA ASP A 73 16.77 -0.34 13.24
C ASP A 73 15.88 0.33 12.20
N ALA A 74 16.30 0.47 10.94
CA ALA A 74 15.43 1.01 9.89
C ALA A 74 14.13 0.20 9.72
N ILE A 75 14.18 -1.14 9.88
CA ILE A 75 12.99 -2.00 9.89
C ILE A 75 12.11 -1.73 11.12
N LYS A 76 12.69 -1.46 12.30
CA LYS A 76 11.92 -1.08 13.51
C LYS A 76 11.22 0.26 13.31
N GLU A 77 11.91 1.24 12.74
CA GLU A 77 11.33 2.54 12.39
C GLU A 77 10.17 2.39 11.39
N ALA A 78 10.34 1.55 10.36
CA ALA A 78 9.27 1.27 9.40
C ALA A 78 8.05 0.64 10.08
N LYS A 79 8.25 -0.30 11.02
CA LYS A 79 7.16 -0.91 11.81
C LYS A 79 6.46 0.10 12.72
N ALA A 80 7.21 0.98 13.36
CA ALA A 80 6.64 2.08 14.15
C ALA A 80 5.80 2.99 13.26
N CYS A 81 6.33 3.41 12.11
CA CYS A 81 5.62 4.19 11.09
C CYS A 81 4.31 3.49 10.67
N ILE A 82 4.36 2.22 10.24
CA ILE A 82 3.18 1.43 9.85
C ILE A 82 2.11 1.42 10.95
N SER A 83 2.51 1.29 12.22
CA SER A 83 1.55 1.30 13.33
C SER A 83 0.79 2.62 13.47
N ILE A 84 1.43 3.76 13.17
CA ILE A 84 0.84 5.10 13.19
C ILE A 84 -0.07 5.33 11.96
N LEU A 85 0.32 4.78 10.82
CA LEU A 85 -0.41 4.93 9.55
C LEU A 85 -1.64 4.01 9.45
N LYS A 86 -1.76 2.99 10.32
CA LYS A 86 -2.85 2.00 10.26
C LYS A 86 -4.23 2.67 10.24
N GLY A 87 -5.07 2.27 9.28
CA GLY A 87 -6.42 2.80 9.09
C GLY A 87 -6.47 4.14 8.34
N LYS A 88 -5.33 4.63 7.82
CA LYS A 88 -5.24 5.84 7.00
C LYS A 88 -4.89 5.49 5.56
N SER A 89 -5.34 6.33 4.62
CA SER A 89 -5.06 6.23 3.20
C SER A 89 -4.25 7.43 2.72
N PHE A 90 -3.37 7.20 1.74
CA PHE A 90 -2.46 8.21 1.21
C PHE A 90 -2.48 8.16 -0.32
N GLU A 91 -2.60 9.34 -0.92
CA GLU A 91 -2.48 9.53 -2.36
C GLU A 91 -1.00 9.64 -2.78
N LEU A 92 -0.15 10.15 -1.89
CA LEU A 92 1.30 10.26 -2.09
C LEU A 92 2.03 9.15 -1.31
N PRO A 93 3.33 8.90 -1.60
CA PRO A 93 4.13 7.94 -0.86
C PRO A 93 4.36 8.34 0.60
N VAL A 94 4.82 7.36 1.37
CA VAL A 94 5.43 7.55 2.68
C VAL A 94 6.94 7.61 2.48
N PHE A 95 7.58 8.70 2.91
CA PHE A 95 9.00 8.93 2.69
C PHE A 95 9.84 8.56 3.92
N PHE A 96 10.96 7.88 3.68
CA PHE A 96 12.01 7.72 4.66
C PHE A 96 12.91 8.95 4.63
N ASP A 97 12.90 9.72 5.72
CA ASP A 97 13.66 10.96 5.82
C ASP A 97 15.02 10.67 6.48
N MET A 98 16.07 10.80 5.67
CA MET A 98 17.46 10.54 6.05
C MET A 98 18.29 11.82 5.95
N GLU A 99 18.47 12.52 7.05
CA GLU A 99 19.30 13.73 7.09
C GLU A 99 20.12 13.90 8.37
N GLU A 100 19.98 12.98 9.31
CA GLU A 100 20.62 13.00 10.62
C GLU A 100 22.15 12.81 10.52
N ASN A 101 22.90 13.86 10.88
CA ASN A 101 24.36 13.91 10.71
C ASN A 101 25.08 12.74 11.37
N SER A 102 24.60 12.25 12.51
CA SER A 102 25.22 11.12 13.21
C SER A 102 25.22 9.81 12.41
N MET A 103 24.35 9.67 11.40
CA MET A 103 24.29 8.51 10.50
C MET A 103 25.36 8.55 9.40
N LYS A 104 25.94 9.72 9.06
CA LYS A 104 26.92 9.85 7.95
C LYS A 104 28.14 8.92 8.10
N LYS A 105 28.51 8.58 9.33
CA LYS A 105 29.62 7.67 9.66
C LYS A 105 29.34 6.19 9.36
N LEU A 106 28.09 5.80 9.08
CA LEU A 106 27.70 4.41 8.83
C LEU A 106 28.15 3.90 7.45
N GLY A 107 28.53 4.81 6.56
CA GLY A 107 29.00 4.50 5.22
C GLY A 107 27.87 4.35 4.19
N LYS A 108 28.18 4.73 2.94
CA LYS A 108 27.20 4.83 1.84
C LYS A 108 26.40 3.56 1.59
N LYS A 109 27.07 2.40 1.65
CA LYS A 109 26.42 1.09 1.45
C LYS A 109 25.36 0.83 2.53
N THR A 110 25.72 0.98 3.79
CA THR A 110 24.83 0.78 4.94
C THR A 110 23.61 1.69 4.87
N LEU A 111 23.82 2.98 4.63
CA LEU A 111 22.75 3.96 4.51
C LEU A 111 21.78 3.63 3.37
N THR A 112 22.31 3.20 2.22
CA THR A 112 21.48 2.76 1.09
C THR A 112 20.67 1.50 1.43
N GLU A 113 21.25 0.54 2.15
CA GLU A 113 20.56 -0.68 2.58
C GLU A 113 19.48 -0.38 3.63
N MET A 114 19.69 0.62 4.49
CA MET A 114 18.69 1.10 5.44
C MET A 114 17.49 1.72 4.71
N ALA A 115 17.74 2.59 3.72
CA ALA A 115 16.68 3.19 2.91
C ALA A 115 15.82 2.11 2.21
N LYS A 116 16.48 1.14 1.55
CA LYS A 116 15.80 -0.01 0.94
C LYS A 116 14.97 -0.79 1.94
N ALA A 117 15.53 -1.11 3.11
CA ALA A 117 14.84 -1.90 4.12
C ALA A 117 13.60 -1.20 4.69
N PHE A 118 13.68 0.11 4.95
CA PHE A 118 12.52 0.89 5.37
C PHE A 118 11.43 0.90 4.29
N CYS A 119 11.80 1.26 3.06
CA CYS A 119 10.85 1.36 1.95
C CYS A 119 10.22 0.02 1.60
N ASP A 120 11.00 -1.06 1.55
CA ASP A 120 10.48 -2.40 1.25
C ASP A 120 9.55 -2.90 2.35
N THR A 121 9.85 -2.62 3.62
CA THR A 121 8.97 -2.96 4.74
C THR A 121 7.61 -2.27 4.61
N LEU A 122 7.59 -0.98 4.22
CA LEU A 122 6.33 -0.26 3.95
C LEU A 122 5.58 -0.81 2.73
N LYS A 123 6.30 -1.16 1.66
CA LYS A 123 5.72 -1.76 0.45
C LYS A 123 5.08 -3.11 0.74
N SER A 124 5.73 -3.96 1.55
CA SER A 124 5.15 -5.22 2.02
C SER A 124 3.91 -5.04 2.89
N ALA A 125 3.75 -3.88 3.53
CA ALA A 125 2.55 -3.52 4.30
C ALA A 125 1.47 -2.80 3.45
N GLY A 126 1.65 -2.70 2.14
CA GLY A 126 0.67 -2.11 1.21
C GLY A 126 0.81 -0.60 0.99
N TYR A 127 1.85 0.04 1.53
CA TYR A 127 2.10 1.47 1.32
C TYR A 127 3.02 1.71 0.10
N ARG A 128 2.80 2.83 -0.59
CA ARG A 128 3.82 3.37 -1.50
C ARG A 128 4.92 4.01 -0.64
N ALA A 129 6.18 3.74 -0.96
CA ALA A 129 7.30 4.28 -0.18
C ALA A 129 8.32 4.98 -1.08
N GLY A 130 8.93 6.04 -0.56
CA GLY A 130 9.98 6.85 -1.20
C GLY A 130 11.11 7.20 -0.23
N VAL A 131 12.16 7.85 -0.73
CA VAL A 131 13.28 8.34 0.08
C VAL A 131 13.34 9.85 -0.01
N TYR A 132 13.49 10.51 1.13
CA TYR A 132 13.80 11.92 1.23
C TYR A 132 15.22 12.15 1.74
N SER A 133 15.92 13.09 1.10
CA SER A 133 17.16 13.65 1.60
C SER A 133 17.56 14.91 0.82
N ASN A 134 18.65 15.57 1.24
CA ASN A 134 19.23 16.72 0.56
C ASN A 134 20.34 16.34 -0.44
N LEU A 135 20.83 17.34 -1.19
CA LEU A 135 21.89 17.15 -2.19
C LEU A 135 23.15 16.49 -1.63
N ASP A 136 23.66 16.95 -0.49
CA ASP A 136 24.87 16.40 0.11
C ASP A 136 24.72 14.88 0.35
N TRP A 137 23.57 14.47 0.87
CA TRP A 137 23.26 13.07 1.11
C TRP A 137 23.14 12.24 -0.15
N PHE A 138 22.38 12.68 -1.15
CA PHE A 138 22.25 11.93 -2.40
C PHE A 138 23.56 11.86 -3.20
N THR A 139 24.45 12.84 -3.07
CA THR A 139 25.77 12.80 -3.71
C THR A 139 26.76 11.94 -2.92
N ASN A 140 26.85 12.14 -1.60
CA ASN A 140 27.98 11.65 -0.81
C ASN A 140 27.66 10.43 0.05
N TYR A 141 26.41 10.26 0.49
CA TYR A 141 26.06 9.29 1.54
C TYR A 141 25.05 8.23 1.10
N LEU A 142 24.37 8.41 -0.03
CA LEU A 142 23.44 7.44 -0.60
C LEU A 142 23.88 7.04 -2.01
N ASP A 143 23.58 5.80 -2.40
CA ASP A 143 23.62 5.39 -3.80
C ASP A 143 22.32 5.83 -4.48
N TYR A 144 22.29 7.09 -4.91
CA TYR A 144 21.16 7.71 -5.58
C TYR A 144 20.64 6.88 -6.76
N ASN A 145 21.53 6.41 -7.64
CA ASN A 145 21.15 5.66 -8.84
C ASN A 145 20.48 4.33 -8.49
N SER A 146 20.92 3.66 -7.42
CA SER A 146 20.26 2.44 -6.95
C SER A 146 18.88 2.73 -6.37
N LEU A 147 18.71 3.84 -5.64
CA LEU A 147 17.44 4.20 -5.00
C LEU A 147 16.40 4.70 -6.01
N LYS A 148 16.78 5.59 -6.94
CA LYS A 148 15.87 6.21 -7.93
C LYS A 148 15.22 5.19 -8.86
N LYS A 149 15.89 4.06 -9.12
CA LYS A 149 15.33 2.94 -9.90
C LYS A 149 14.19 2.20 -9.18
N LEU A 150 14.11 2.29 -7.86
CA LEU A 150 13.25 1.46 -7.02
C LEU A 150 12.15 2.26 -6.32
N TYR A 151 12.41 3.53 -6.01
CA TYR A 151 11.55 4.38 -5.19
C TYR A 151 11.48 5.81 -5.71
N PRO A 152 10.35 6.52 -5.49
CA PRO A 152 10.29 7.95 -5.68
C PRO A 152 11.32 8.67 -4.79
N ILE A 153 11.96 9.68 -5.36
CA ILE A 153 12.93 10.55 -4.70
C ILE A 153 12.29 11.91 -4.41
N TRP A 154 12.24 12.24 -3.13
CA TRP A 154 11.94 13.58 -2.64
C TRP A 154 13.27 14.26 -2.25
N TYR A 155 13.61 15.32 -2.96
CA TYR A 155 14.94 15.90 -2.97
C TYR A 155 14.91 17.32 -2.44
N ALA A 156 15.76 17.64 -1.45
CA ALA A 156 15.91 18.99 -0.93
C ALA A 156 17.12 19.71 -1.51
N GLN A 157 16.87 20.89 -2.08
CA GLN A 157 17.88 21.89 -2.42
C GLN A 157 17.24 23.26 -2.56
N TYR A 158 17.68 24.22 -1.73
CA TYR A 158 17.17 25.59 -1.78
C TYR A 158 17.91 26.41 -2.83
N TYR A 159 17.48 26.24 -4.08
CA TYR A 159 18.10 26.88 -5.24
C TYR A 159 17.03 27.30 -6.26
N LYS A 160 17.45 27.95 -7.34
CA LYS A 160 16.53 28.44 -8.39
C LYS A 160 15.88 27.32 -9.21
N GLU A 161 16.52 26.15 -9.27
CA GLU A 161 16.08 24.95 -9.97
C GLU A 161 16.66 23.70 -9.32
N ALA A 162 16.01 22.55 -9.49
CA ALA A 162 16.54 21.27 -9.04
C ALA A 162 17.76 20.87 -9.88
N GLN A 163 18.90 20.65 -9.22
CA GLN A 163 20.14 20.22 -9.90
C GLN A 163 20.26 18.70 -10.09
N MET A 164 19.30 17.94 -9.57
CA MET A 164 19.24 16.48 -9.66
C MET A 164 17.83 16.07 -10.09
N ASP A 165 17.74 15.01 -10.92
CA ASP A 165 16.46 14.40 -11.25
C ASP A 165 15.76 13.93 -9.96
N CYS A 166 14.47 14.20 -9.86
CA CYS A 166 13.68 13.89 -8.68
C CYS A 166 12.19 13.86 -9.01
N ASP A 167 11.41 13.20 -8.16
CA ASP A 167 9.96 13.15 -8.32
C ASP A 167 9.28 14.33 -7.62
N ILE A 168 9.86 14.75 -6.50
CA ILE A 168 9.43 15.89 -5.68
C ILE A 168 10.68 16.70 -5.31
N TRP A 169 10.65 18.01 -5.51
CA TRP A 169 11.72 18.92 -5.13
C TRP A 169 11.27 19.86 -4.01
N GLN A 170 11.94 19.82 -2.86
CA GLN A 170 11.82 20.80 -1.78
C GLN A 170 12.79 21.96 -2.06
N TYR A 171 12.24 23.13 -2.40
CA TYR A 171 13.00 24.27 -2.91
C TYR A 171 13.13 25.43 -1.91
N SER A 172 12.43 25.39 -0.78
CA SER A 172 12.53 26.41 0.26
C SER A 172 12.03 25.87 1.60
N SER A 173 12.62 26.34 2.71
CA SER A 173 12.12 26.14 4.07
C SER A 173 11.52 27.39 4.71
N THR A 174 11.44 28.49 3.96
CA THR A 174 11.01 29.80 4.46
C THR A 174 9.77 30.30 3.75
N GLY A 175 8.99 29.39 3.15
CA GLY A 175 7.77 29.71 2.44
C GLY A 175 6.70 30.31 3.34
N LYS A 176 5.74 31.00 2.71
CA LYS A 176 4.57 31.59 3.36
C LYS A 176 3.32 31.13 2.62
N VAL A 177 2.42 30.46 3.34
CA VAL A 177 1.17 29.95 2.80
C VAL A 177 0.02 30.41 3.69
N SER A 178 -1.02 30.96 3.08
CA SER A 178 -2.23 31.33 3.81
C SER A 178 -2.81 30.11 4.53
N GLY A 179 -3.00 30.26 5.84
CA GLY A 179 -3.45 29.17 6.72
C GLY A 179 -2.35 28.47 7.52
N ILE A 180 -1.07 28.76 7.23
CA ILE A 180 0.07 28.29 8.05
C ILE A 180 0.75 29.49 8.68
N SER A 181 0.97 29.42 9.99
CA SER A 181 1.71 30.45 10.71
C SER A 181 3.21 30.21 10.58
N GLY A 182 4.00 31.26 10.39
CA GLY A 182 5.45 31.13 10.34
C GLY A 182 5.96 30.61 8.99
N ASN A 183 7.06 29.88 9.01
CA ASN A 183 7.71 29.33 7.83
C ASN A 183 7.16 27.92 7.52
N VAL A 184 7.11 27.58 6.24
CA VAL A 184 6.74 26.24 5.79
C VAL A 184 7.63 25.80 4.63
N ASP A 185 7.92 24.50 4.61
CA ASP A 185 8.69 23.86 3.56
C ASP A 185 7.87 23.71 2.28
N MET A 186 8.49 24.09 1.16
CA MET A 186 7.84 24.30 -0.12
C MET A 186 8.34 23.30 -1.13
N ASN A 187 7.40 22.62 -1.78
CA ASN A 187 7.68 21.52 -2.69
C ASN A 187 6.99 21.69 -4.04
N ILE A 188 7.66 21.22 -5.09
CA ILE A 188 7.05 21.00 -6.41
C ILE A 188 7.12 19.50 -6.71
N ILE A 189 5.98 18.91 -7.04
CA ILE A 189 5.91 17.54 -7.55
C ILE A 189 6.08 17.60 -9.08
N TYR A 190 7.21 17.09 -9.56
CA TYR A 190 7.54 17.03 -10.99
C TYR A 190 6.95 15.81 -11.70
N ASN A 191 6.94 14.67 -11.00
CA ASN A 191 6.42 13.42 -11.52
C ASN A 191 5.02 13.15 -10.94
N SER A 192 3.96 13.43 -11.69
CA SER A 192 2.58 13.23 -11.24
C SER A 192 2.24 11.77 -10.90
N SER A 193 3.01 10.78 -11.39
CA SER A 193 2.77 9.36 -11.06
C SER A 193 2.98 9.04 -9.58
N VAL A 194 3.66 9.91 -8.81
CA VAL A 194 3.75 9.76 -7.34
C VAL A 194 2.40 9.94 -6.65
N ILE A 195 1.47 10.64 -7.28
CA ILE A 195 0.10 10.79 -6.81
C ILE A 195 -0.72 9.64 -7.39
N LYS A 196 -1.34 8.83 -6.52
CA LYS A 196 -2.37 7.88 -6.96
C LYS A 196 -3.47 8.68 -7.67
N SER A 197 -3.77 8.30 -8.91
CA SER A 197 -4.97 8.81 -9.59
C SER A 197 -6.18 8.46 -8.73
N GLU A 198 -7.06 9.43 -8.52
CA GLU A 198 -8.41 9.10 -8.07
C GLU A 198 -8.99 8.13 -9.11
N GLU A 199 -9.43 6.96 -8.68
CA GLU A 199 -10.42 6.23 -9.47
C GLU A 199 -11.54 7.24 -9.72
N ALA A 200 -11.82 7.52 -10.99
CA ALA A 200 -12.90 8.41 -11.35
C ALA A 200 -14.16 7.92 -10.62
N LYS A 201 -14.65 8.71 -9.65
CA LYS A 201 -16.01 8.58 -9.17
C LYS A 201 -16.91 9.00 -10.33
N THR A 202 -17.15 8.06 -11.23
CA THR A 202 -18.29 8.13 -12.11
C THR A 202 -19.50 8.16 -11.19
N THR A 203 -20.24 9.26 -11.21
CA THR A 203 -21.54 9.37 -10.57
C THR A 203 -22.48 8.41 -11.31
N GLN A 204 -22.41 7.13 -10.98
CA GLN A 204 -23.50 6.21 -11.24
C GLN A 204 -24.32 6.11 -9.96
N THR A 205 -25.59 6.44 -10.10
CA THR A 205 -26.62 6.18 -9.11
C THR A 205 -26.79 4.66 -9.02
N GLU A 206 -25.89 3.98 -8.29
CA GLU A 206 -25.93 2.52 -8.18
C GLU A 206 -26.82 2.09 -7.02
N LYS A 207 -27.91 1.40 -7.40
CA LYS A 207 -28.56 0.40 -6.57
C LYS A 207 -27.50 -0.58 -6.07
N LYS A 208 -27.59 -0.87 -4.77
CA LYS A 208 -26.84 -1.89 -4.05
C LYS A 208 -26.91 -3.24 -4.81
N GLU A 209 -25.83 -3.63 -5.47
CA GLU A 209 -25.69 -4.94 -6.11
C GLU A 209 -24.56 -5.72 -5.40
N GLU A 210 -24.94 -6.76 -4.67
CA GLU A 210 -24.09 -7.59 -3.81
C GLU A 210 -23.39 -8.69 -4.64
N THR A 211 -22.37 -8.36 -5.45
CA THR A 211 -21.53 -9.37 -6.13
C THR A 211 -20.23 -8.72 -6.63
N PRO A 212 -19.07 -8.86 -5.93
CA PRO A 212 -18.09 -9.91 -6.29
C PRO A 212 -17.14 -10.39 -5.15
N LEU A 213 -17.50 -10.20 -3.87
CA LEU A 213 -16.71 -10.72 -2.72
C LEU A 213 -16.99 -12.21 -2.43
N LEU A 214 -18.20 -12.67 -2.73
CA LEU A 214 -18.70 -14.02 -2.44
C LEU A 214 -18.01 -15.10 -3.31
N GLU A 215 -17.72 -14.80 -4.58
CA GLU A 215 -17.02 -15.72 -5.49
C GLU A 215 -15.56 -15.92 -5.10
N THR A 216 -14.90 -14.87 -4.58
CA THR A 216 -13.49 -14.94 -4.20
C THR A 216 -13.30 -15.82 -2.95
N ALA A 217 -14.21 -15.72 -1.98
CA ALA A 217 -14.22 -16.57 -0.79
C ALA A 217 -14.50 -18.04 -1.14
N ALA A 218 -15.47 -18.29 -2.02
CA ALA A 218 -15.80 -19.64 -2.49
C ALA A 218 -14.60 -20.29 -3.24
N LEU A 219 -13.90 -19.53 -4.09
CA LEU A 219 -12.69 -20.01 -4.77
C LEU A 219 -11.54 -20.33 -3.80
N GLN A 220 -11.35 -19.55 -2.73
CA GLN A 220 -10.31 -19.80 -1.73
C GLN A 220 -10.58 -21.06 -0.91
N VAL A 221 -11.85 -21.34 -0.61
CA VAL A 221 -12.28 -22.58 0.07
C VAL A 221 -12.11 -23.79 -0.86
N LEU A 222 -12.51 -23.67 -2.14
CA LEU A 222 -12.31 -24.69 -3.17
C LEU A 222 -10.83 -25.06 -3.35
N LEU A 223 -9.95 -24.05 -3.41
CA LEU A 223 -8.51 -24.25 -3.57
C LEU A 223 -7.88 -24.94 -2.35
N ARG A 224 -8.39 -24.66 -1.14
CA ARG A 224 -7.91 -25.28 0.10
C ARG A 224 -8.30 -26.76 0.19
N ILE A 225 -9.52 -27.09 -0.20
CA ILE A 225 -10.03 -28.47 -0.23
C ILE A 225 -9.28 -29.31 -1.27
N ALA A 226 -9.00 -28.75 -2.46
CA ALA A 226 -8.25 -29.44 -3.51
C ALA A 226 -6.79 -29.77 -3.10
N LEU A 227 -6.16 -28.90 -2.31
CA LEU A 227 -4.81 -29.11 -1.79
C LEU A 227 -4.76 -30.16 -0.67
N ASP A 228 -5.76 -30.20 0.21
CA ASP A 228 -5.81 -31.14 1.34
C ASP A 228 -6.18 -32.58 0.90
N LEU A 229 -6.89 -32.75 -0.22
CA LEU A 229 -7.28 -34.06 -0.76
C LEU A 229 -6.18 -34.77 -1.61
N LYS A 230 -5.01 -34.14 -1.83
CA LYS A 230 -3.91 -34.67 -2.68
C LYS A 230 -4.33 -35.14 -4.08
N VAL A 231 -5.36 -34.54 -4.68
CA VAL A 231 -5.93 -34.96 -5.99
C VAL A 231 -5.10 -34.47 -7.19
N VAL A 232 -4.09 -33.62 -7.01
CA VAL A 232 -3.22 -33.16 -8.10
C VAL A 232 -1.81 -33.74 -7.98
N LYS A 233 -1.53 -34.82 -8.73
CA LYS A 233 -0.17 -35.19 -9.11
C LYS A 233 0.22 -34.41 -10.38
N THR A 234 0.75 -33.20 -10.21
CA THR A 234 1.88 -32.62 -10.97
C THR A 234 2.11 -31.15 -10.59
N ASN A 235 3.27 -30.89 -9.98
CA ASN A 235 4.01 -29.63 -9.87
C ASN A 235 3.24 -28.33 -9.59
N VAL A 236 2.75 -28.18 -8.37
CA VAL A 236 2.67 -26.86 -7.71
C VAL A 236 3.70 -26.88 -6.58
N THR A 237 4.69 -25.99 -6.65
CA THR A 237 5.69 -25.84 -5.59
C THR A 237 5.00 -25.46 -4.28
N PRO A 238 5.22 -26.18 -3.15
CA PRO A 238 4.55 -25.89 -1.89
C PRO A 238 5.01 -24.55 -1.34
N VAL A 239 4.06 -23.64 -1.07
CA VAL A 239 4.32 -22.49 -0.18
C VAL A 239 4.32 -23.02 1.24
N ASN A 240 5.50 -23.46 1.69
CA ASN A 240 5.74 -23.87 3.07
C ASN A 240 5.56 -22.66 4.01
N ASN A 241 4.40 -22.61 4.69
CA ASN A 241 4.16 -22.08 6.05
C ASN A 241 2.78 -21.42 6.21
N ILE A 242 1.69 -22.17 5.99
CA ILE A 242 0.37 -21.75 6.54
C ILE A 242 0.02 -22.65 7.73
N LYS A 243 0.65 -22.37 8.87
CA LYS A 243 0.09 -22.77 10.17
C LYS A 243 -1.04 -21.81 10.51
N GLY A 244 -2.26 -22.18 10.16
CA GLY A 244 -3.47 -21.50 10.62
C GLY A 244 -4.58 -22.52 10.81
N ARG A 245 -4.98 -22.76 12.06
CA ARG A 245 -6.23 -23.46 12.38
C ARG A 245 -7.38 -22.64 11.81
N LEU A 246 -8.32 -23.28 11.12
CA LEU A 246 -9.58 -22.64 10.74
C LEU A 246 -10.29 -22.17 12.01
N THR A 247 -10.68 -20.90 12.04
CA THR A 247 -11.40 -20.31 13.17
C THR A 247 -12.87 -20.74 13.15
N ASN A 248 -13.48 -20.94 14.31
CA ASN A 248 -14.89 -21.34 14.43
C ASN A 248 -15.87 -20.45 13.63
N ALA A 249 -15.53 -19.16 13.44
CA ALA A 249 -16.30 -18.22 12.62
C ALA A 249 -16.38 -18.63 11.13
N ALA A 250 -15.27 -19.13 10.56
CA ALA A 250 -15.21 -19.54 9.15
C ALA A 250 -16.03 -20.82 8.90
N ILE A 251 -16.17 -21.67 9.92
CA ILE A 251 -16.99 -22.90 9.86
C ILE A 251 -18.49 -22.56 9.94
N ILE A 252 -18.86 -21.62 10.80
CA ILE A 252 -20.24 -21.15 10.95
C ILE A 252 -20.71 -20.49 9.66
N GLU A 253 -19.91 -19.60 9.08
CA GLU A 253 -20.24 -18.87 7.84
C GLU A 253 -20.42 -19.82 6.65
N ALA A 254 -19.58 -20.86 6.53
CA ALA A 254 -19.74 -21.90 5.51
C ALA A 254 -21.02 -22.73 5.68
N ARG A 255 -21.50 -22.95 6.92
CA ARG A 255 -22.72 -23.72 7.20
C ARG A 255 -23.99 -22.91 6.95
N GLU A 256 -23.99 -21.63 7.29
CA GLU A 256 -25.10 -20.72 6.96
C GLU A 256 -25.28 -20.61 5.45
N PHE A 257 -24.18 -20.49 4.71
CA PHE A 257 -24.19 -20.45 3.24
C PHE A 257 -24.81 -21.71 2.61
N MET A 258 -24.63 -22.88 3.25
CA MET A 258 -25.21 -24.15 2.83
C MET A 258 -26.66 -24.36 3.31
N GLY A 259 -27.24 -23.40 4.02
CA GLY A 259 -28.65 -23.43 4.44
C GLY A 259 -28.95 -24.21 5.73
N TYR A 260 -27.93 -24.54 6.54
CA TYR A 260 -28.15 -25.19 7.84
C TYR A 260 -28.71 -24.20 8.86
N LYS A 261 -29.86 -24.53 9.47
CA LYS A 261 -30.46 -23.72 10.54
C LYS A 261 -29.75 -24.00 11.87
N ASN A 262 -29.23 -22.95 12.52
CA ASN A 262 -28.43 -22.99 13.76
C ASN A 262 -27.13 -23.81 13.68
N PRO A 263 -26.13 -23.34 12.93
CA PRO A 263 -24.86 -24.07 12.78
C PRO A 263 -24.02 -24.03 14.07
N THR A 264 -23.70 -25.21 14.59
CA THR A 264 -22.73 -25.36 15.70
C THR A 264 -21.28 -25.32 15.19
N SER A 265 -20.28 -25.32 16.06
CA SER A 265 -18.86 -25.38 15.67
C SER A 265 -18.35 -26.80 15.38
N ASP A 266 -19.16 -27.83 15.65
CA ASP A 266 -18.70 -29.21 15.60
C ASP A 266 -18.79 -29.76 14.17
N VAL A 267 -17.65 -30.04 13.56
CA VAL A 267 -17.55 -30.60 12.21
C VAL A 267 -18.01 -32.07 12.25
N ASP A 268 -19.18 -32.36 11.68
CA ASP A 268 -19.69 -33.72 11.54
C ASP A 268 -19.41 -34.25 10.12
N MET A 269 -19.15 -35.54 9.99
CA MET A 269 -18.83 -36.22 8.73
C MET A 269 -19.93 -36.07 7.68
N ASP A 270 -21.19 -35.98 8.11
CA ASP A 270 -22.33 -35.76 7.21
C ASP A 270 -22.28 -34.37 6.51
N PHE A 271 -21.69 -33.37 7.18
CA PHE A 271 -21.47 -32.04 6.60
C PHE A 271 -20.38 -32.07 5.53
N ILE A 272 -19.29 -32.81 5.77
CA ILE A 272 -18.19 -32.97 4.81
C ILE A 272 -18.67 -33.72 3.56
N CYS A 273 -19.45 -34.79 3.74
CA CYS A 273 -20.03 -35.56 2.64
C CYS A 273 -21.02 -34.75 1.80
N SER A 274 -21.84 -33.91 2.44
CA SER A 274 -22.79 -33.03 1.74
C SER A 274 -22.08 -31.95 0.92
N LEU A 275 -20.99 -31.40 1.45
CA LEU A 275 -20.16 -30.40 0.76
C LEU A 275 -19.40 -31.00 -0.42
N ASP A 276 -18.83 -32.21 -0.29
CA ASP A 276 -18.15 -32.93 -1.37
C ASP A 276 -19.12 -33.27 -2.51
N LYS A 277 -20.34 -33.71 -2.18
CA LYS A 277 -21.38 -33.99 -3.18
C LYS A 277 -21.78 -32.74 -3.97
N ALA A 278 -22.05 -31.61 -3.29
CA ALA A 278 -22.40 -30.35 -3.94
C ALA A 278 -21.27 -29.83 -4.85
N LEU A 279 -20.01 -30.01 -4.44
CA LEU A 279 -18.83 -29.67 -5.24
C LEU A 279 -18.78 -30.50 -6.53
N ARG A 280 -18.99 -31.81 -6.43
CA ARG A 280 -18.94 -32.74 -7.57
C ARG A 280 -20.03 -32.46 -8.58
N GLU A 281 -21.25 -32.16 -8.12
CA GLU A 281 -22.37 -31.80 -9.00
C GLU A 281 -22.07 -30.51 -9.77
N LYS A 282 -21.50 -29.50 -9.10
CA LYS A 282 -21.16 -28.22 -9.73
C LYS A 282 -19.98 -28.34 -10.70
N LEU A 283 -18.99 -29.18 -10.38
CA LEU A 283 -17.88 -29.51 -11.27
C LEU A 283 -18.35 -30.35 -12.47
N ALA A 284 -19.32 -31.25 -12.29
CA ALA A 284 -19.91 -32.03 -13.38
C ALA A 284 -20.70 -31.16 -14.36
N LEU A 285 -21.45 -30.17 -13.85
CA LEU A 285 -22.15 -29.16 -14.66
C LEU A 285 -21.19 -28.29 -15.47
N LEU A 286 -20.03 -27.93 -14.89
CA LEU A 286 -18.99 -27.19 -15.59
C LEU A 286 -18.23 -28.04 -16.63
N ALA A 287 -18.13 -29.35 -16.40
CA ALA A 287 -17.45 -30.29 -17.28
C ALA A 287 -18.31 -30.82 -18.43
N SER A 288 -19.64 -30.85 -18.28
CA SER A 288 -20.56 -31.43 -19.28
C SER A 288 -20.82 -30.54 -20.49
N GLY A 289 -20.40 -29.26 -20.47
CA GLY A 289 -20.44 -28.38 -21.65
C GLY A 289 -21.82 -28.13 -22.25
N ASP A 290 -22.89 -28.48 -21.55
CA ASP A 290 -24.26 -28.35 -22.03
C ASP A 290 -24.97 -27.22 -21.28
N VAL A 291 -24.77 -25.99 -21.77
CA VAL A 291 -25.67 -24.88 -21.48
C VAL A 291 -25.93 -24.12 -22.78
N ASN A 292 -27.07 -24.39 -23.39
CA ASN A 292 -27.87 -23.40 -24.12
C ASN A 292 -29.32 -23.64 -23.66
N GLY A 293 -30.13 -22.64 -23.27
CA GLY A 293 -30.18 -21.29 -23.80
C GLY A 293 -29.76 -20.14 -22.88
N ASP A 294 -29.13 -19.18 -23.56
CA ASP A 294 -29.10 -17.74 -23.29
C ASP A 294 -28.04 -17.16 -22.34
N GLY A 295 -27.02 -17.96 -21.98
CA GLY A 295 -25.77 -17.50 -21.36
C GLY A 295 -24.54 -17.83 -22.20
N LYS A 296 -24.32 -17.15 -23.34
CA LYS A 296 -23.15 -17.42 -24.21
C LYS A 296 -21.90 -16.63 -23.80
N VAL A 297 -20.86 -17.35 -23.41
CA VAL A 297 -19.45 -16.99 -23.62
C VAL A 297 -18.95 -17.81 -24.82
N ASP A 298 -18.46 -17.12 -25.85
CA ASP A 298 -17.85 -17.73 -27.04
C ASP A 298 -16.39 -18.09 -26.72
N ILE A 299 -16.09 -19.39 -26.58
CA ILE A 299 -14.75 -19.93 -26.34
C ILE A 299 -14.32 -20.74 -27.57
N LYS A 300 -13.89 -20.04 -28.62
CA LYS A 300 -13.20 -20.66 -29.75
C LYS A 300 -11.68 -20.72 -29.65
N ASP A 301 -11.06 -20.28 -28.55
CA ASP A 301 -9.59 -20.25 -28.43
C ASP A 301 -8.98 -21.04 -27.25
N ALA A 302 -9.74 -21.88 -26.54
CA ALA A 302 -9.15 -22.69 -25.46
C ALA A 302 -8.22 -23.82 -25.95
N THR A 303 -8.37 -24.27 -27.20
CA THR A 303 -7.54 -25.36 -27.76
C THR A 303 -6.20 -24.86 -28.32
N GLN A 304 -6.02 -23.53 -28.48
CA GLN A 304 -4.73 -22.95 -28.91
C GLN A 304 -3.77 -22.67 -27.73
N ILE A 305 -4.29 -22.44 -26.52
CA ILE A 305 -3.47 -22.13 -25.33
C ILE A 305 -2.79 -23.39 -24.77
N GLN A 306 -3.40 -24.57 -24.93
CA GLN A 306 -2.83 -25.83 -24.42
C GLN A 306 -1.59 -26.33 -25.17
N ARG A 307 -1.30 -25.84 -26.38
CA ARG A 307 -0.15 -26.32 -27.20
C ARG A 307 1.07 -25.39 -27.24
N LYS A 308 1.06 -24.22 -26.59
CA LYS A 308 2.23 -23.29 -26.56
C LYS A 308 3.01 -23.22 -25.25
N VAL A 309 2.56 -23.90 -24.20
CA VAL A 309 3.25 -23.91 -22.89
C VAL A 309 4.03 -25.22 -22.64
N ALA A 310 3.92 -26.21 -23.54
CA ALA A 310 4.65 -27.47 -23.45
C ALA A 310 5.96 -27.50 -24.29
N GLY A 311 6.57 -26.34 -24.53
CA GLY A 311 7.82 -26.27 -25.27
C GLY A 311 8.46 -24.88 -25.24
N PHE A 312 8.95 -24.48 -24.06
CA PHE A 312 10.16 -23.68 -23.80
C PHE A 312 10.46 -23.73 -22.30
#